data_AF-M3XZF4-F1
#
_entry.id   AF-M3XZF4-F1
#
_cell.length_a   1.000
_cell.length_b   1.000
_cell.length_c   1.000
_cell.angle_alpha   90.00
_cell.angle_beta   90.00
_cell.angle_gamma   90.00
#
_symmetry.space_group_name_H-M   'P 1'
#
loop_
_entity.id
_entity.type
_entity.pdbx_description
1 polymer ?
#
loop_
_entity_poly.entity_id
_entity_poly.type
_entity_poly.pdbx_seq_one_letter_code
_entity_poly.pdbx_strand_id
1 'polypeptide(L)'
;MEPGKHLAGLILAVTLLQGTTAETKQEVPVVKLDGDQEDGSVLLICDSKDTKITWYKDGKPENSSNGAKLNLGSSIKDPQGIYQCEGSKGISKPFQIYYRMCQNCIDLNAGTVSSFVFAEIISFLFLAVGVYFIAGQDGVRQSRASDKQTLLSNDQLYQPLRDRENDQYGHLQGKRLRKN
;
A
#
# COMPACT_ATOMS: atom_id res chain seq x y z
N MET A 1 17.55 91.70 -21.19
CA MET A 1 17.13 90.53 -20.36
C MET A 1 16.37 89.57 -21.27
N GLU A 2 17.12 88.77 -22.02
CA GLU A 2 17.45 87.35 -21.76
C GLU A 2 16.51 86.40 -22.56
N PRO A 3 16.78 86.17 -23.86
CA PRO A 3 16.09 85.17 -24.67
C PRO A 3 16.62 83.74 -24.41
N GLY A 4 17.04 83.44 -23.15
CA GLY A 4 17.81 82.24 -22.80
C GLY A 4 17.06 81.18 -21.99
N LYS A 5 15.84 81.46 -21.52
CA LYS A 5 15.19 80.62 -20.50
C LYS A 5 14.21 79.57 -21.04
N HIS A 6 13.74 79.70 -22.29
CA HIS A 6 12.80 78.73 -22.90
C HIS A 6 13.49 77.57 -23.64
N LEU A 7 14.75 77.71 -24.06
CA LEU A 7 15.49 76.64 -24.73
C LEU A 7 16.02 75.57 -23.75
N ALA A 8 16.29 75.93 -22.49
CA ALA A 8 16.79 74.99 -21.50
C ALA A 8 15.75 73.91 -21.10
N GLY A 9 14.45 74.24 -21.12
CA GLY A 9 13.39 73.27 -20.81
C GLY A 9 13.13 72.25 -21.92
N LEU A 10 13.35 72.62 -23.19
CA LEU A 10 13.14 71.74 -24.33
C LEU A 10 14.28 70.71 -24.51
N ILE A 11 15.50 71.04 -24.10
CA ILE A 11 16.65 70.12 -24.21
C ILE A 11 16.59 69.01 -23.14
N LEU A 12 16.06 69.31 -21.95
CA LEU A 12 15.87 68.33 -20.87
C LEU A 12 14.79 67.28 -21.18
N ALA A 13 13.78 67.62 -21.99
CA ALA A 13 12.75 66.67 -22.40
C ALA A 13 13.23 65.69 -23.49
N VAL A 14 14.18 66.10 -24.34
CA VAL A 14 14.69 65.26 -25.43
C VAL A 14 15.70 64.22 -24.92
N THR A 15 16.47 64.52 -23.86
CA THR A 15 17.42 63.54 -23.28
C THR A 15 16.75 62.45 -22.45
N LEU A 16 15.51 62.65 -21.98
CA LEU A 16 14.72 61.60 -21.31
C LEU A 16 14.00 60.65 -22.28
N LEU A 17 13.89 61.03 -23.57
CA LEU A 17 13.29 60.22 -24.63
C LEU A 17 14.30 59.35 -25.39
N GLN A 18 15.61 59.55 -25.17
CA GLN A 18 16.61 58.56 -25.51
C GLN A 18 16.50 57.42 -24.51
N GLY A 19 15.50 56.57 -24.76
CA GLY A 19 15.30 55.33 -24.04
C GLY A 19 16.65 54.64 -23.90
N THR A 20 17.02 54.38 -22.65
CA THR A 20 18.04 53.40 -22.34
C THR A 20 17.66 52.16 -23.13
N THR A 21 18.39 51.84 -24.19
CA THR A 21 18.45 50.49 -24.70
C THR A 21 18.93 49.68 -23.52
N ALA A 22 18.00 49.08 -22.79
CA ALA A 22 18.31 48.03 -21.87
C ALA A 22 19.06 47.02 -22.74
N GLU A 23 20.39 46.92 -22.55
CA GLU A 23 21.10 45.74 -22.98
C GLU A 23 20.25 44.58 -22.46
N THR A 24 19.66 43.84 -23.40
CA THR A 24 19.00 42.58 -23.11
C THR A 24 20.10 41.72 -22.52
N LYS A 25 20.25 41.73 -21.19
CA LYS A 25 21.16 40.84 -20.47
C LYS A 25 20.91 39.48 -21.07
N GLN A 26 21.91 38.93 -21.75
CA GLN A 26 21.78 37.63 -22.41
C GLN A 26 21.49 36.62 -21.32
N GLU A 27 20.21 36.25 -21.17
CA GLU A 27 19.80 35.32 -20.13
C GLU A 27 20.49 33.97 -20.37
N VAL A 28 21.14 33.50 -19.31
CA VAL A 28 21.72 32.16 -19.18
C VAL A 28 20.60 31.14 -19.36
N PRO A 29 20.83 30.03 -20.09
CA PRO A 29 19.81 29.00 -20.28
C PRO A 29 19.30 28.45 -18.93
N VAL A 30 18.00 28.14 -18.88
CA VAL A 30 17.33 27.62 -17.68
C VAL A 30 16.74 26.25 -17.98
N VAL A 31 16.95 25.28 -17.09
CA VAL A 31 16.36 23.94 -17.21
C VAL A 31 14.96 23.94 -16.59
N LYS A 32 13.98 23.39 -17.30
CA LYS A 32 12.59 23.21 -16.85
C LYS A 32 12.16 21.75 -17.01
N LEU A 33 11.19 21.34 -16.19
CA LEU A 33 10.50 20.06 -16.35
C LEU A 33 9.34 20.23 -17.34
N ASP A 34 9.19 19.29 -18.26
CA ASP A 34 7.98 19.18 -19.09
C ASP A 34 6.88 18.52 -18.24
N GLY A 35 5.82 19.27 -17.94
CA GLY A 35 4.80 18.90 -16.94
C GLY A 35 3.67 18.02 -17.47
N ASP A 36 3.54 17.86 -18.78
CA ASP A 36 2.30 17.39 -19.43
C ASP A 36 2.44 16.02 -20.13
N GLN A 37 3.35 15.15 -19.68
CA GLN A 37 3.54 13.84 -20.31
C GLN A 37 2.65 12.76 -19.67
N GLU A 38 1.60 12.34 -20.38
CA GLU A 38 0.70 11.25 -19.95
C GLU A 38 1.42 9.90 -19.78
N ASP A 39 2.56 9.69 -20.47
CA ASP A 39 3.33 8.45 -20.45
C ASP A 39 4.10 8.20 -19.13
N GLY A 40 4.05 9.14 -18.19
CA GLY A 40 4.77 9.04 -16.91
C GLY A 40 6.30 9.08 -17.05
N SER A 41 6.81 9.53 -18.21
CA SER A 41 8.24 9.77 -18.43
C SER A 41 8.64 11.19 -18.03
N VAL A 42 9.87 11.35 -17.53
CA VAL A 42 10.40 12.63 -17.07
C VAL A 42 11.23 13.24 -18.19
N LEU A 43 10.81 14.41 -18.65
CA LEU A 43 11.42 15.12 -19.76
C LEU A 43 11.92 16.49 -19.28
N LEU A 44 13.17 16.80 -19.58
CA LEU A 44 13.77 18.10 -19.31
C LEU A 44 13.82 18.94 -20.56
N ILE A 45 13.58 20.24 -20.40
CA ILE A 45 13.66 21.24 -21.46
C ILE A 45 14.72 22.27 -21.07
N CYS A 46 15.65 22.54 -21.97
CA CYS A 46 16.55 23.67 -21.86
C CYS A 46 15.91 24.89 -22.54
N ASP A 47 15.60 25.92 -21.75
CA ASP A 47 15.06 27.19 -22.23
C ASP A 47 16.17 28.03 -22.86
N SER A 48 16.62 27.60 -24.05
CA SER A 48 17.53 28.34 -24.91
C SER A 48 17.05 28.32 -26.35
N LYS A 49 17.36 29.39 -27.10
CA LYS A 49 17.09 29.48 -28.55
C LYS A 49 18.17 28.80 -29.40
N ASP A 50 19.09 28.08 -28.76
CA ASP A 50 20.25 27.48 -29.41
C ASP A 50 19.89 26.19 -30.14
N THR A 51 20.46 26.00 -31.33
CA THR A 51 20.27 24.80 -32.16
C THR A 51 21.11 23.62 -31.69
N LYS A 52 22.23 23.88 -30.99
CA LYS A 52 23.12 22.87 -30.42
C LYS A 52 23.16 23.04 -28.92
N ILE A 53 22.60 22.06 -28.21
CA ILE A 53 22.55 22.03 -26.75
C ILE A 53 23.27 20.76 -26.30
N THR A 54 24.25 20.92 -25.41
CA THR A 54 24.97 19.83 -24.75
C THR A 54 24.44 19.65 -23.35
N TRP A 55 24.00 18.43 -23.02
CA TRP A 55 23.52 18.12 -21.68
C TRP A 55 24.62 17.54 -20.81
N TYR A 56 24.56 17.88 -19.52
CA TYR A 56 25.46 17.37 -18.50
C TYR A 56 24.64 16.76 -17.36
N LYS A 57 25.04 15.57 -16.93
CA LYS A 57 24.55 14.92 -15.72
C LYS A 57 25.72 14.76 -14.75
N ASP A 58 25.59 15.34 -13.56
CA ASP A 58 26.61 15.29 -12.50
C ASP A 58 28.01 15.73 -13.01
N GLY A 59 28.04 16.72 -13.90
CA GLY A 59 29.25 17.26 -14.51
C GLY A 59 29.82 16.45 -15.69
N LYS A 60 29.20 15.34 -16.09
CA LYS A 60 29.62 14.52 -17.24
C LYS A 60 28.69 14.77 -18.44
N PRO A 61 29.23 14.84 -19.67
CA PRO A 61 28.41 15.03 -20.86
C PRO A 61 27.50 13.82 -21.10
N GLU A 62 26.24 14.09 -21.44
CA GLU A 62 25.22 13.09 -21.73
C GLU A 62 25.04 12.95 -23.24
N ASN A 63 25.48 11.81 -23.78
CA ASN A 63 25.50 11.54 -25.22
C ASN A 63 24.10 11.21 -25.79
N SER A 64 23.11 10.92 -24.93
CA SER A 64 21.77 10.50 -25.32
C SER A 64 20.80 11.65 -25.60
N SER A 65 21.30 12.87 -25.84
CA SER A 65 20.46 14.05 -26.03
C SER A 65 20.53 14.59 -27.46
N ASN A 66 19.39 14.58 -28.15
CA ASN A 66 19.21 15.23 -29.44
C ASN A 66 18.40 16.52 -29.25
N GLY A 67 19.10 17.62 -29.00
CA GLY A 67 18.53 18.97 -28.96
C GLY A 67 18.09 19.47 -27.58
N ALA A 68 17.10 20.36 -27.57
CA ALA A 68 16.68 21.11 -26.37
C ALA A 68 15.91 20.27 -25.33
N LYS A 69 15.59 19.01 -25.64
CA LYS A 69 14.82 18.12 -24.77
C LYS A 69 15.68 16.90 -24.39
N LEU A 70 15.72 16.57 -23.10
CA LEU A 70 16.40 15.38 -22.56
C LEU A 70 15.42 14.48 -21.83
N ASN A 71 15.22 13.27 -22.35
CA ASN A 71 14.34 12.27 -21.76
C ASN A 71 15.10 11.42 -20.73
N LEU A 72 14.64 11.42 -19.48
CA LEU A 72 15.22 10.64 -18.38
C LEU A 72 14.60 9.24 -18.23
N GLY A 73 13.61 8.92 -19.07
CA GLY A 73 12.82 7.69 -19.02
C GLY A 73 11.65 7.80 -18.02
N SER A 74 11.11 6.64 -17.64
CA SER A 74 9.98 6.57 -16.70
C SER A 74 10.34 7.15 -15.33
N SER A 75 9.45 7.98 -14.79
CA SER A 75 9.53 8.50 -13.42
C SER A 75 9.67 7.41 -12.36
N ILE A 76 9.13 6.22 -12.64
CA ILE A 76 9.15 5.06 -11.75
C ILE A 76 10.58 4.52 -11.51
N LYS A 77 11.54 4.83 -12.40
CA LYS A 77 12.94 4.46 -12.22
C LYS A 77 13.70 5.37 -11.26
N ASP A 78 13.01 6.30 -10.61
CA ASP A 78 13.57 7.28 -9.69
C ASP A 78 14.77 8.03 -10.30
N PRO A 79 14.59 8.75 -11.42
CA PRO A 79 15.67 9.54 -11.98
C PRO A 79 16.13 10.59 -10.97
N GLN A 80 17.41 10.54 -10.63
CA GLN A 80 18.07 11.45 -9.69
C GLN A 80 19.39 11.95 -10.30
N GLY A 81 19.79 13.15 -9.92
CA GLY A 81 21.05 13.77 -10.31
C GLY A 81 20.94 15.27 -10.53
N ILE A 82 22.09 15.89 -10.80
CA ILE A 82 22.18 17.31 -11.12
C ILE A 82 22.32 17.46 -12.63
N TYR A 83 21.39 18.19 -13.25
CA TYR A 83 21.34 18.39 -14.69
C TYR A 83 21.71 19.82 -15.04
N GLN A 84 22.48 19.97 -16.11
CA GLN A 84 22.82 21.26 -16.71
C GLN A 84 22.71 21.13 -18.22
N CYS A 85 22.35 22.22 -18.88
CA CYS A 85 22.44 22.35 -20.32
C CYS A 85 23.41 23.48 -20.67
N GLU A 86 24.22 23.25 -21.69
CA GLU A 86 25.13 24.23 -22.26
C GLU A 86 24.61 24.62 -23.63
N GLY A 87 24.45 25.93 -23.83
CA GLY A 87 24.11 26.54 -25.11
C GLY A 87 25.19 27.51 -25.55
N SER A 88 24.91 28.30 -26.58
CA SER A 88 25.83 29.31 -27.13
C SER A 88 26.17 30.41 -26.11
N LYS A 89 25.29 30.61 -25.11
CA LYS A 89 25.43 31.61 -24.05
C LYS A 89 26.12 31.08 -22.79
N GLY A 90 26.59 29.84 -22.81
CA GLY A 90 27.25 29.18 -21.68
C GLY A 90 26.38 28.13 -20.98
N ILE A 91 26.83 27.72 -19.79
CA ILE A 91 26.27 26.62 -19.01
C ILE A 91 25.14 27.14 -18.10
N SER A 92 24.02 26.41 -18.05
CA SER A 92 22.89 26.69 -17.18
C SER A 92 23.25 26.55 -15.70
N LYS A 93 22.44 27.17 -14.84
CA LYS A 93 22.47 26.85 -13.41
C LYS A 93 22.16 25.36 -13.20
N PRO A 94 22.78 24.72 -12.19
CA PRO A 94 22.52 23.32 -11.85
C PRO A 94 21.06 23.14 -11.45
N PHE A 95 20.41 22.15 -12.06
CA PHE A 95 19.03 21.76 -11.76
C PHE A 95 19.02 20.37 -11.13
N GLN A 96 18.76 20.32 -9.82
CA GLN A 96 18.75 19.05 -9.09
C GLN A 96 17.38 18.38 -9.21
N ILE A 97 17.40 17.13 -9.65
CA ILE A 97 16.21 16.29 -9.77
C ILE A 97 16.26 15.24 -8.68
N TYR A 98 15.14 15.12 -7.97
CA TYR A 98 14.94 14.12 -6.94
C TYR A 98 13.54 13.52 -7.08
N TYR A 99 13.44 12.44 -7.87
CA TYR A 99 12.26 11.60 -7.89
C TYR A 99 12.40 10.48 -6.85
N ARG A 100 11.32 10.26 -6.11
CA ARG A 100 11.11 9.12 -5.24
C ARG A 100 9.70 8.61 -5.46
N MET A 101 9.55 7.77 -6.47
CA MET A 101 8.32 7.04 -6.75
C MET A 101 8.25 5.80 -5.88
N CYS A 102 7.03 5.47 -5.49
CA CYS A 102 6.74 4.23 -4.78
C CYS A 102 5.93 3.31 -5.72
N GLN A 103 6.50 2.22 -6.20
CA GLN A 103 5.75 1.23 -6.99
C GLN A 103 4.67 0.50 -6.15
N ASN A 104 4.85 0.41 -4.82
CA ASN A 104 3.99 -0.35 -3.91
C ASN A 104 3.56 0.44 -2.67
N CYS A 105 3.61 1.78 -2.69
CA CYS A 105 3.07 2.54 -1.56
C CYS A 105 1.54 2.55 -1.69
N ILE A 106 0.87 2.04 -0.67
CA ILE A 106 -0.57 2.14 -0.51
C ILE A 106 -0.84 3.42 0.25
N ASP A 107 -1.67 4.29 -0.32
CA ASP A 107 -2.19 5.42 0.44
C ASP A 107 -3.13 4.90 1.52
N LEU A 108 -2.64 4.98 2.75
CA LEU A 108 -3.39 4.64 3.95
C LEU A 108 -4.40 5.76 4.25
N ASN A 109 -5.48 5.78 3.47
CA ASN A 109 -6.62 6.63 3.75
C ASN A 109 -7.47 5.99 4.87
N ALA A 110 -8.15 6.83 5.65
CA ALA A 110 -9.10 6.39 6.68
C ALA A 110 -10.15 5.41 6.12
N GLY A 111 -10.60 5.62 4.87
CA GLY A 111 -11.51 4.69 4.18
C GLY A 111 -10.90 3.31 3.94
N THR A 112 -9.65 3.24 3.46
CA THR A 112 -8.96 1.97 3.19
C THR A 112 -8.72 1.19 4.49
N VAL A 113 -8.23 1.88 5.52
CA VAL A 113 -8.01 1.29 6.86
C VAL A 113 -9.33 0.82 7.48
N SER A 114 -10.38 1.64 7.42
CA SER A 114 -11.71 1.25 7.90
C SER A 114 -12.26 0.03 7.17
N SER A 115 -11.99 -0.09 5.88
CA SER A 115 -12.46 -1.22 5.06
C SER A 115 -11.75 -2.51 5.46
N PHE A 116 -10.44 -2.47 5.72
CA PHE A 116 -9.69 -3.63 6.21
C PHE A 116 -10.21 -4.09 7.57
N VAL A 117 -10.39 -3.17 8.52
CA VAL A 117 -10.92 -3.51 9.85
C VAL A 117 -12.33 -4.10 9.76
N PHE A 118 -13.19 -3.53 8.91
CA PHE A 118 -14.55 -4.02 8.73
C PHE A 118 -14.59 -5.43 8.10
N ALA A 119 -13.75 -5.69 7.10
CA ALA A 119 -13.64 -7.02 6.48
C ALA A 119 -13.14 -8.08 7.48
N GLU A 120 -12.16 -7.73 8.32
CA GLU A 120 -11.65 -8.60 9.38
C GLU A 120 -12.72 -8.94 10.43
N ILE A 121 -13.50 -7.95 10.87
CA ILE A 121 -14.59 -8.18 11.82
C ILE A 121 -15.63 -9.14 11.24
N ILE A 122 -16.04 -8.93 9.98
CA ILE A 122 -17.00 -9.81 9.31
C ILE A 122 -16.45 -11.22 9.15
N SER A 123 -15.20 -11.36 8.71
CA SER A 123 -14.52 -12.65 8.57
C SER A 123 -14.50 -13.41 9.89
N PHE A 124 -14.09 -12.74 10.97
CA PHE A 124 -14.06 -13.32 12.31
C PHE A 124 -15.45 -13.75 12.79
N LEU A 125 -16.50 -12.95 12.54
CA LEU A 125 -17.88 -13.31 12.90
C LEU A 125 -18.33 -14.59 12.18
N PHE A 126 -18.04 -14.74 10.88
CA PHE A 126 -18.37 -15.96 10.15
C PHE A 126 -17.63 -17.18 10.70
N LEU A 127 -16.34 -17.04 10.99
CA LEU A 127 -15.56 -18.12 11.61
C LEU A 127 -16.10 -18.49 12.99
N ALA A 128 -16.42 -17.51 13.82
CA ALA A 128 -16.96 -17.72 15.16
C ALA A 128 -18.31 -18.45 15.12
N VAL A 129 -19.21 -18.03 14.24
CA VAL A 129 -20.52 -18.68 14.03
C VAL A 129 -20.35 -20.09 13.49
N GLY A 130 -19.44 -20.30 12.53
CA GLY A 130 -19.13 -21.63 12.00
C GLY A 130 -18.64 -22.59 13.08
N VAL A 131 -17.67 -22.16 13.89
CA VAL A 131 -17.16 -22.97 15.02
C VAL A 131 -18.25 -23.21 16.06
N TYR A 132 -19.06 -22.20 16.37
CA TYR A 132 -20.18 -22.33 17.30
C TYR A 132 -21.19 -23.39 16.86
N PHE A 133 -21.54 -23.43 15.56
CA PHE A 133 -22.45 -24.45 15.04
C PHE A 133 -21.82 -25.85 15.01
N ILE A 134 -20.54 -25.97 14.68
CA ILE A 134 -19.83 -27.26 14.68
C ILE A 134 -19.75 -27.82 16.11
N ALA A 135 -19.27 -27.03 17.07
CA ALA A 135 -19.15 -27.46 18.46
C ALA A 135 -20.51 -27.63 19.17
N GLY A 136 -21.52 -26.86 18.76
CA GLY A 136 -22.89 -26.95 19.29
C GLY A 136 -23.65 -28.19 18.83
N GLN A 137 -23.26 -28.82 17.72
CA GLN A 137 -23.89 -30.06 17.22
C GLN A 137 -23.53 -31.29 18.08
N ASP A 138 -22.45 -31.26 18.83
CA ASP A 138 -22.04 -32.36 19.72
C ASP A 138 -22.92 -32.48 20.99
N GLY A 139 -23.82 -31.53 21.24
CA GLY A 139 -24.60 -31.45 22.48
C GLY A 139 -26.00 -32.09 22.49
N VAL A 140 -26.61 -32.44 21.33
CA VAL A 140 -28.06 -32.82 21.31
C VAL A 140 -28.41 -34.03 20.43
N ARG A 141 -27.45 -34.61 19.70
CA ARG A 141 -27.64 -35.92 19.07
C ARG A 141 -26.56 -36.91 19.47
N GLN A 142 -26.40 -37.09 20.78
CA GLN A 142 -26.36 -38.48 21.24
C GLN A 142 -27.70 -39.07 20.79
N SER A 143 -27.67 -39.76 19.66
CA SER A 143 -28.61 -40.84 19.42
C SER A 143 -28.61 -41.65 20.70
N ARG A 144 -29.64 -41.43 21.53
CA ARG A 144 -30.19 -42.44 22.42
C ARG A 144 -30.77 -43.54 21.53
N ALA A 145 -29.91 -44.16 20.75
CA ALA A 145 -29.88 -45.59 20.61
C ALA A 145 -28.70 -46.01 21.52
N SER A 146 -28.71 -45.89 22.86
CA SER A 146 -29.70 -46.38 23.83
C SER A 146 -30.59 -47.43 23.17
N ASP A 147 -30.04 -48.54 22.70
CA ASP A 147 -29.45 -49.57 23.59
C ASP A 147 -30.26 -49.73 24.90
N LYS A 148 -31.58 -49.52 24.79
CA LYS A 148 -32.60 -49.77 25.78
C LYS A 148 -33.89 -50.17 25.06
N GLN A 149 -33.83 -51.26 24.32
CA GLN A 149 -34.90 -52.25 24.09
C GLN A 149 -34.52 -53.09 22.87
N THR A 150 -34.44 -54.43 22.91
CA THR A 150 -35.02 -55.39 23.85
C THR A 150 -34.20 -56.68 23.79
N LEU A 151 -33.32 -56.92 24.76
CA LEU A 151 -32.88 -58.30 25.00
C LEU A 151 -34.03 -59.03 25.70
N LEU A 152 -34.73 -59.82 24.89
CA LEU A 152 -35.78 -60.80 25.22
C LEU A 152 -37.13 -60.23 25.72
N SER A 153 -38.06 -60.04 24.78
CA SER A 153 -39.52 -60.07 25.02
C SER A 153 -39.99 -61.50 25.38
N ASN A 154 -39.29 -62.18 26.27
CA ASN A 154 -39.66 -63.53 26.70
C ASN A 154 -39.62 -63.60 28.23
N ASP A 155 -40.73 -63.15 28.83
CA ASP A 155 -40.98 -63.20 30.28
C ASP A 155 -41.15 -64.64 30.83
N GLN A 156 -40.83 -65.68 30.05
CA GLN A 156 -41.01 -67.09 30.47
C GLN A 156 -39.73 -67.95 30.48
N LEU A 157 -38.54 -67.40 30.19
CA LEU A 157 -37.32 -68.24 30.16
C LEU A 157 -36.60 -68.41 31.51
N TYR A 158 -36.99 -67.68 32.55
CA TYR A 158 -36.55 -67.97 33.91
C TYR A 158 -37.71 -68.50 34.72
N GLN A 159 -37.58 -69.77 35.09
CA GLN A 159 -38.44 -70.43 36.04
C GLN A 159 -38.43 -69.61 37.35
N PRO A 160 -39.59 -69.11 37.82
CA PRO A 160 -39.63 -68.41 39.10
C PRO A 160 -39.17 -69.38 40.18
N LEU A 161 -38.24 -68.91 41.01
CA LEU A 161 -37.77 -69.65 42.18
C LEU A 161 -39.00 -69.94 43.07
N ARG A 162 -39.44 -71.19 43.03
CA ARG A 162 -40.54 -71.69 43.86
C ARG A 162 -40.11 -71.59 45.33
N ASP A 163 -41.08 -71.35 46.20
CA ASP A 163 -40.84 -71.33 47.64
C ASP A 163 -40.08 -72.59 48.05
N ARG A 164 -39.02 -72.37 48.84
CA ARG A 164 -37.94 -73.32 49.09
C ARG A 164 -38.47 -74.55 49.84
N GLU A 165 -38.91 -75.56 49.11
CA GLU A 165 -39.10 -76.90 49.66
C GLU A 165 -37.75 -77.38 50.20
N ASN A 166 -37.82 -77.96 51.40
CA ASN A 166 -36.67 -78.29 52.25
C ASN A 166 -35.97 -79.55 51.71
N ASP A 167 -35.43 -79.44 50.50
CA ASP A 167 -34.88 -80.58 49.78
C ASP A 167 -33.47 -80.93 50.26
N GLN A 168 -33.19 -82.21 50.16
CA GLN A 168 -32.07 -82.96 50.72
C GLN A 168 -30.65 -82.44 50.37
N TYR A 169 -30.55 -81.49 49.42
CA TYR A 169 -29.29 -80.85 49.03
C TYR A 169 -29.09 -79.44 49.63
N GLY A 170 -30.02 -78.94 50.45
CA GLY A 170 -29.92 -77.64 51.14
C GLY A 170 -29.11 -77.65 52.44
N HIS A 171 -28.57 -78.79 52.85
CA HIS A 171 -27.85 -78.97 54.11
C HIS A 171 -26.36 -79.27 53.90
N LEU A 172 -25.65 -78.38 53.22
CA LEU A 172 -24.19 -78.38 53.33
C LEU A 172 -23.82 -77.71 54.65
N GLN A 173 -23.67 -78.55 55.69
CA GLN A 173 -23.32 -78.16 57.05
C GLN A 173 -21.95 -77.47 57.06
N GLY A 174 -21.95 -76.15 57.26
CA GLY A 174 -20.73 -75.39 57.52
C GLY A 174 -20.00 -75.96 58.75
N LYS A 175 -18.69 -76.22 58.61
CA LYS A 175 -17.82 -76.73 59.68
C LYS A 175 -18.01 -75.92 60.97
N ARG A 176 -18.43 -76.57 62.07
CA ARG A 176 -18.37 -75.98 63.41
C ARG A 176 -16.92 -75.94 63.93
N LEU A 177 -16.53 -74.78 64.43
CA LEU A 177 -15.37 -74.59 65.30
C LEU A 177 -15.63 -75.25 66.68
N ARG A 178 -14.57 -75.90 67.20
CA ARG A 178 -14.46 -76.76 68.39
C ARG A 178 -14.88 -76.11 69.72
N LYS A 179 -15.41 -76.90 70.67
CA LYS A 179 -15.27 -76.63 72.11
C LYS A 179 -15.27 -77.94 72.94
N ASN A 180 -14.15 -78.11 73.65
CA ASN A 180 -13.78 -79.04 74.73
C ASN A 180 -13.86 -80.54 74.48
#